data_AF-A0A2C9K4X8-F1
#
_entry.id   AF-A0A2C9K4X8-F1
#
_cell.length_a   1.000
_cell.length_b   1.000
_cell.length_c   1.000
_cell.angle_alpha   90.00
_cell.angle_beta   90.00
_cell.angle_gamma   90.00
#
_symmetry.space_group_name_H-M   'P 1'
#
loop_
_entity.id
_entity.type
_entity.pdbx_description
1 polymer ?
#
loop_
_entity_poly.entity_id
_entity_poly.type
_entity_poly.pdbx_seq_one_letter_code
_entity_poly.pdbx_strand_id
1 'polypeptide(L)'
;LKCNNDPEVTKFLADTGIGFDCASKAELVQILDLGVHPSRIVYANPCKPCSHLQFAANNDVDLMTFDDIHELIKVKQYFPKVRLLLRIQSNKLHKAKHNFNKKFGCALRSAKRLLVQAKHMHLSVVGVSFHVGSLPEDVTSFSTTICDASLAFKLGEDLGFDMTILDIGGGFPGVDTEHMSFEKVAAVVNTALDTYFPESRGVHIIAEPGRYLATPAFTLAVSVIAKRVVQENFEECSGCHACLDVCECHGAFESVGDDVVRKEEPIRDESMVRMYYVNDGIYGSFNNVFTDHAIVHPCVLK
;
A
#
# COMPACT_ATOMS: atom_id res chain seq x y z
N LEU A 1 -0.28 -9.88 -3.22
CA LEU A 1 -1.72 -10.17 -3.45
C LEU A 1 -2.67 -9.15 -2.79
N LYS A 2 -2.49 -8.81 -1.50
CA LYS A 2 -3.29 -7.85 -0.73
C LYS A 2 -3.69 -6.51 -1.38
N CYS A 3 -2.96 -6.03 -2.40
CA CYS A 3 -3.24 -4.77 -3.08
C CYS A 3 -4.49 -4.86 -3.97
N ASN A 4 -4.65 -5.98 -4.66
CA ASN A 4 -5.81 -6.33 -5.46
C ASN A 4 -5.76 -7.85 -5.67
N ASN A 5 -6.69 -8.56 -5.05
CA ASN A 5 -6.77 -10.02 -5.10
C ASN A 5 -7.88 -10.50 -6.05
N ASP A 6 -8.28 -9.68 -7.01
CA ASP A 6 -9.19 -10.07 -8.08
C ASP A 6 -8.68 -11.36 -8.75
N PRO A 7 -9.53 -12.40 -8.90
CA PRO A 7 -9.12 -13.69 -9.46
C PRO A 7 -8.52 -13.60 -10.86
N GLU A 8 -9.06 -12.74 -11.73
CA GLU A 8 -8.57 -12.62 -13.12
C GLU A 8 -7.24 -11.89 -13.18
N VAL A 9 -7.06 -10.82 -12.40
CA VAL A 9 -5.76 -10.15 -12.24
C VAL A 9 -4.72 -11.12 -11.71
N THR A 10 -5.07 -11.87 -10.68
CA THR A 10 -4.16 -12.82 -10.02
C THR A 10 -3.75 -13.94 -10.96
N LYS A 11 -4.71 -14.51 -11.69
CA LYS A 11 -4.46 -15.53 -12.71
C LYS A 11 -3.58 -15.01 -13.84
N PHE A 12 -3.90 -13.83 -14.38
CA PHE A 12 -3.07 -13.19 -15.41
C PHE A 12 -1.61 -13.04 -14.93
N LEU A 13 -1.40 -12.52 -13.72
CA LEU A 13 -0.05 -12.38 -13.16
C LEU A 13 0.63 -13.75 -12.99
N ALA A 14 -0.09 -14.78 -12.55
CA ALA A 14 0.47 -16.12 -12.37
C ALA A 14 1.01 -16.71 -13.69
N ASP A 15 0.28 -16.47 -14.78
CA ASP A 15 0.63 -16.89 -16.15
C ASP A 15 1.86 -16.15 -16.69
N THR A 16 2.18 -14.93 -16.21
CA THR A 16 3.40 -14.20 -16.61
C THR A 16 4.69 -14.78 -16.02
N GLY A 17 4.59 -15.66 -15.03
CA GLY A 17 5.76 -16.24 -14.36
C GLY A 17 6.18 -15.54 -13.07
N ILE A 18 5.58 -14.39 -12.70
CA ILE A 18 5.96 -13.63 -11.49
C ILE A 18 5.75 -14.42 -10.18
N GLY A 19 6.46 -14.00 -9.13
CA GLY A 19 6.23 -14.45 -7.76
C GLY A 19 5.11 -13.69 -7.03
N PHE A 20 4.73 -14.18 -5.85
CA PHE A 20 3.64 -13.66 -5.05
C PHE A 20 4.02 -13.42 -3.57
N ASP A 21 3.91 -12.17 -3.11
CA ASP A 21 3.79 -11.84 -1.68
C ASP A 21 2.37 -12.18 -1.21
N CYS A 22 2.30 -13.13 -0.28
CA CYS A 22 1.10 -13.49 0.46
C CYS A 22 1.21 -13.10 1.94
N ALA A 23 0.12 -12.61 2.52
CA ALA A 23 0.02 -12.14 3.90
C ALA A 23 -0.95 -12.96 4.78
N SER A 24 -1.72 -13.88 4.18
CA SER A 24 -2.71 -14.70 4.89
C SER A 24 -2.87 -16.10 4.29
N LYS A 25 -3.48 -17.02 5.05
CA LYS A 25 -3.85 -18.35 4.55
C LYS A 25 -4.79 -18.27 3.33
N ALA A 26 -5.73 -17.32 3.31
CA ALA A 26 -6.64 -17.16 2.18
C ALA A 26 -5.88 -16.81 0.89
N GLU A 27 -4.87 -15.94 1.00
CA GLU A 27 -4.00 -15.59 -0.13
C GLU A 27 -3.13 -16.77 -0.58
N LEU A 28 -2.57 -17.54 0.37
CA LEU A 28 -1.83 -18.76 0.05
C LEU A 28 -2.71 -19.78 -0.70
N VAL A 29 -3.94 -20.03 -0.21
CA VAL A 29 -4.90 -20.92 -0.88
C VAL A 29 -5.17 -20.43 -2.29
N GLN A 30 -5.51 -19.15 -2.48
CA GLN A 30 -5.81 -18.58 -3.79
C GLN A 30 -4.67 -18.80 -4.80
N ILE A 31 -3.42 -18.59 -4.38
CA ILE A 31 -2.25 -18.73 -5.26
C ILE A 31 -1.91 -20.19 -5.54
N LEU A 32 -2.00 -21.05 -4.53
CA LEU A 32 -1.76 -22.50 -4.69
C LEU A 32 -2.83 -23.16 -5.57
N ASP A 33 -4.09 -22.75 -5.46
CA ASP A 33 -5.21 -23.26 -6.28
C ASP A 33 -5.06 -22.88 -7.77
N LEU A 34 -4.32 -21.80 -8.07
CA LEU A 34 -3.93 -21.43 -9.44
C LEU A 34 -2.74 -22.28 -9.97
N GLY A 35 -2.23 -23.24 -9.20
CA GLY A 35 -1.11 -24.08 -9.59
C GLY A 35 0.25 -23.39 -9.51
N VAL A 36 0.36 -22.26 -8.80
CA VAL A 36 1.62 -21.56 -8.62
C VAL A 36 2.54 -22.40 -7.73
N HIS A 37 3.73 -22.73 -8.24
CA HIS A 37 4.73 -23.46 -7.48
C HIS A 37 5.13 -22.72 -6.18
N PRO A 38 5.20 -23.40 -5.01
CA PRO A 38 5.49 -22.75 -3.72
C PRO A 38 6.79 -21.95 -3.67
N SER A 39 7.80 -22.32 -4.48
CA SER A 39 9.06 -21.56 -4.59
C SER A 39 8.91 -20.14 -5.13
N ARG A 40 7.76 -19.81 -5.72
CA ARG A 40 7.43 -18.46 -6.20
C ARG A 40 6.64 -17.64 -5.17
N ILE A 41 6.48 -18.15 -3.94
CA ILE A 41 5.66 -17.51 -2.90
C ILE A 41 6.57 -17.07 -1.75
N VAL A 42 6.40 -15.83 -1.33
CA VAL A 42 6.93 -15.33 -0.06
C VAL A 42 5.76 -15.13 0.89
N TYR A 43 5.78 -15.77 2.06
CA TYR A 43 4.83 -15.48 3.12
C TYR A 43 5.34 -14.29 3.96
N ALA A 44 5.13 -13.07 3.46
CA ALA A 44 5.75 -11.85 3.98
C ALA A 44 4.98 -11.14 5.10
N ASN A 45 4.06 -11.83 5.77
CA ASN A 45 3.51 -11.34 7.04
C ASN A 45 4.48 -11.68 8.18
N PRO A 46 5.04 -10.69 8.90
CA PRO A 46 5.98 -10.98 9.98
C PRO A 46 5.30 -11.54 11.24
N CYS A 47 3.97 -11.42 11.39
CA CYS A 47 3.22 -11.88 12.56
C CYS A 47 2.16 -12.92 12.16
N LYS A 48 2.53 -14.21 12.08
CA LYS A 48 1.67 -15.26 11.51
C LYS A 48 0.90 -16.05 12.57
N PRO A 49 -0.39 -16.36 12.37
CA PRO A 49 -1.09 -17.33 13.21
C PRO A 49 -0.42 -18.71 13.14
N CYS A 50 -0.39 -19.46 14.25
CA CYS A 50 0.22 -20.80 14.28
C CYS A 50 -0.40 -21.76 13.26
N SER A 51 -1.73 -21.70 13.08
CA SER A 51 -2.44 -22.49 12.07
C SER A 51 -2.06 -22.13 10.63
N HIS A 52 -1.63 -20.89 10.37
CA HIS A 52 -1.14 -20.47 9.06
C HIS A 52 0.29 -20.94 8.81
N LEU A 53 1.14 -20.97 9.85
CA LEU A 53 2.47 -21.58 9.76
C LEU A 53 2.37 -23.07 9.42
N GLN A 54 1.47 -23.80 10.08
CA GLN A 54 1.20 -25.21 9.76
C GLN A 54 0.69 -25.39 8.33
N PHE A 55 -0.19 -24.49 7.87
CA PHE A 55 -0.66 -24.53 6.49
C PHE A 55 0.48 -24.31 5.49
N ALA A 56 1.34 -23.30 5.72
CA ALA A 56 2.50 -23.05 4.87
C ALA A 56 3.47 -24.25 4.86
N ALA A 57 3.70 -24.88 6.02
CA ALA A 57 4.53 -26.08 6.15
C ALA A 57 3.96 -27.27 5.36
N ASN A 58 2.65 -27.48 5.41
CA ASN A 58 1.98 -28.59 4.71
C ASN A 58 1.91 -28.40 3.18
N ASN A 59 2.21 -27.19 2.69
CA ASN A 59 2.18 -26.86 1.25
C ASN A 59 3.54 -26.37 0.75
N ASP A 60 4.62 -26.62 1.50
CA ASP A 60 6.00 -26.30 1.13
C ASP A 60 6.25 -24.82 0.77
N VAL A 61 5.48 -23.89 1.35
CA VAL A 61 5.72 -22.44 1.21
C VAL A 61 6.81 -22.02 2.19
N ASP A 62 8.07 -22.18 1.77
CA ASP A 62 9.23 -22.25 2.64
C ASP A 62 10.02 -20.95 2.83
N LEU A 63 9.56 -19.83 2.27
CA LEU A 63 10.19 -18.52 2.43
C LEU A 63 9.25 -17.55 3.14
N MET A 64 9.64 -17.05 4.32
CA MET A 64 8.79 -16.17 5.12
C MET A 64 9.57 -15.11 5.89
N THR A 65 8.89 -14.03 6.27
CA THR A 65 9.50 -12.94 7.05
C THR A 65 9.34 -13.13 8.55
N PHE A 66 10.22 -12.51 9.33
CA PHE A 66 10.05 -12.32 10.78
C PHE A 66 10.72 -11.01 11.22
N ASP A 67 10.27 -10.42 12.31
CA ASP A 67 10.89 -9.20 12.89
C ASP A 67 10.99 -9.24 14.42
N ASP A 68 10.58 -10.33 15.07
CA ASP A 68 10.58 -10.45 16.51
C ASP A 68 10.86 -11.89 17.00
N ILE A 69 11.17 -12.04 18.29
CA ILE A 69 11.57 -13.31 18.90
C ILE A 69 10.39 -14.29 19.07
N HIS A 70 9.17 -13.79 19.33
CA HIS A 70 7.97 -14.62 19.45
C HIS A 70 7.60 -15.26 18.12
N GLU A 71 7.85 -14.59 17.00
CA GLU A 71 7.73 -15.22 15.68
C GLU A 71 8.71 -16.37 15.51
N LEU A 72 9.99 -16.20 15.91
CA LEU A 72 10.98 -17.28 15.87
C LEU A 72 10.56 -18.49 16.72
N ILE A 73 9.99 -18.26 17.90
CA ILE A 73 9.48 -19.33 18.78
C ILE A 73 8.38 -20.12 18.06
N LYS A 74 7.41 -19.44 17.43
CA LYS A 74 6.35 -20.11 16.67
C LYS A 74 6.91 -20.86 15.48
N VAL A 75 7.81 -20.24 14.70
CA VAL A 75 8.45 -20.88 13.55
C VAL A 75 9.19 -22.15 13.98
N LYS A 76 9.96 -22.09 15.06
CA LYS A 76 10.67 -23.27 15.59
C LYS A 76 9.73 -24.41 15.95
N GLN A 77 8.56 -24.10 16.49
CA GLN A 77 7.57 -25.09 16.88
C GLN A 77 6.81 -25.68 15.69
N TYR A 78 6.41 -24.86 14.72
CA TYR A 78 5.44 -25.26 13.68
C TYR A 78 6.04 -25.45 12.29
N PHE A 79 7.17 -24.82 11.98
CA PHE A 79 7.84 -24.95 10.67
C PHE A 79 9.38 -24.73 10.77
N PRO A 80 10.12 -25.62 11.48
CA PRO A 80 11.54 -25.40 11.80
C PRO A 80 12.51 -25.45 10.60
N LYS A 81 12.08 -26.00 9.45
CA LYS A 81 12.90 -26.12 8.24
C LYS A 81 12.78 -24.91 7.29
N VAL A 82 11.98 -23.92 7.65
CA VAL A 82 11.70 -22.77 6.81
C VAL A 82 12.93 -21.88 6.62
N ARG A 83 12.98 -21.20 5.48
CA ARG A 83 13.93 -20.11 5.17
C ARG A 83 13.33 -18.78 5.61
N LEU A 84 14.07 -18.05 6.44
CA LEU A 84 13.63 -16.80 7.05
C LEU A 84 14.31 -15.58 6.43
N LEU A 85 13.52 -14.55 6.16
CA LEU A 85 13.99 -13.20 5.87
C LEU A 85 13.80 -12.33 7.12
N LEU A 86 14.88 -11.75 7.63
CA LEU A 86 14.78 -10.78 8.71
C LEU A 86 14.23 -9.47 8.16
N ARG A 87 13.03 -9.07 8.58
CA ARG A 87 12.45 -7.79 8.21
C ARG A 87 12.99 -6.67 9.10
N ILE A 88 13.62 -5.66 8.50
CA ILE A 88 14.07 -4.45 9.20
C ILE A 88 13.09 -3.28 8.97
N GLN A 89 13.12 -2.31 9.87
CA GLN A 89 12.45 -1.02 9.66
C GLN A 89 13.11 -0.26 8.52
N SER A 90 12.33 0.49 7.75
CA SER A 90 12.90 1.46 6.82
C SER A 90 13.59 2.62 7.55
N ASN A 91 14.49 3.29 6.85
CA ASN A 91 15.30 4.33 7.46
C ASN A 91 14.43 5.51 7.96
N LYS A 92 14.62 5.91 9.23
CA LYS A 92 13.78 6.90 9.92
C LYS A 92 13.99 8.34 9.45
N LEU A 93 15.00 8.60 8.63
CA LEU A 93 15.22 9.90 8.01
C LEU A 93 14.10 10.27 7.03
N HIS A 94 13.36 9.27 6.52
CA HIS A 94 12.35 9.46 5.50
C HIS A 94 10.94 9.25 6.04
N LYS A 95 9.99 9.90 5.36
CA LYS A 95 8.56 9.76 5.62
C LYS A 95 7.89 9.10 4.42
N ALA A 96 6.81 8.40 4.72
CA ALA A 96 5.87 7.87 3.75
C ALA A 96 4.47 8.11 4.29
N LYS A 97 3.49 8.32 3.41
CA LYS A 97 2.09 8.47 3.83
C LYS A 97 1.64 7.26 4.64
N HIS A 98 2.05 6.06 4.21
CA HIS A 98 1.84 4.82 4.95
C HIS A 98 3.14 4.29 5.52
N ASN A 99 3.44 4.72 6.75
CA ASN A 99 4.62 4.27 7.48
C ASN A 99 4.32 2.98 8.28
N PHE A 100 4.88 1.86 7.83
CA PHE A 100 4.72 0.57 8.48
C PHE A 100 5.67 0.33 9.67
N ASN A 101 6.70 1.16 9.88
CA ASN A 101 7.74 0.92 10.88
C ASN A 101 7.22 0.91 12.32
N LYS A 102 6.10 1.56 12.61
CA LYS A 102 5.46 1.50 13.93
C LYS A 102 4.89 0.12 14.24
N LYS A 103 4.52 -0.64 13.20
CA LYS A 103 3.85 -1.93 13.29
C LYS A 103 4.78 -3.11 12.98
N PHE A 104 5.69 -2.94 12.03
CA PHE A 104 6.51 -4.01 11.46
C PHE A 104 7.96 -3.59 11.27
N GLY A 105 8.84 -4.58 11.23
CA GLY A 105 10.28 -4.44 11.07
C GLY A 105 10.98 -4.26 12.41
N CYS A 106 12.12 -4.94 12.59
CA CYS A 106 12.99 -4.71 13.72
C CYS A 106 13.88 -3.48 13.47
N ALA A 107 14.20 -2.74 14.52
CA ALA A 107 15.22 -1.70 14.41
C ALA A 107 16.58 -2.34 14.07
N LEU A 108 17.39 -1.70 13.22
CA LEU A 108 18.70 -2.23 12.82
C LEU A 108 19.58 -2.61 14.02
N ARG A 109 19.58 -1.80 15.09
CA ARG A 109 20.27 -2.09 16.36
C ARG A 109 19.84 -3.39 17.05
N SER A 110 18.64 -3.87 16.75
CA SER A 110 18.06 -5.11 17.30
C SER A 110 18.29 -6.32 16.40
N ALA A 111 18.67 -6.12 15.14
CA ALA A 111 18.89 -7.19 14.16
C ALA A 111 19.88 -8.25 14.67
N LYS A 112 21.05 -7.82 15.17
CA LYS A 112 22.07 -8.73 15.73
C LYS A 112 21.50 -9.63 16.83
N ARG A 113 20.70 -9.07 17.74
CA ARG A 113 20.09 -9.84 18.83
C ARG A 113 19.16 -10.92 18.29
N LEU A 114 18.31 -10.59 17.31
CA LEU A 114 17.38 -11.54 16.70
C LEU A 114 18.11 -12.65 15.92
N LEU A 115 19.14 -12.29 15.16
CA LEU A 115 19.97 -13.26 14.43
C LEU A 115 20.68 -14.24 15.38
N VAL A 116 21.22 -13.76 16.50
CA VAL A 116 21.80 -14.62 17.55
C VAL A 116 20.77 -15.61 18.08
N GLN A 117 19.54 -15.15 18.37
CA GLN A 117 18.46 -16.03 18.82
C GLN A 117 18.07 -17.07 17.77
N ALA A 118 17.95 -16.67 16.50
CA ALA A 118 17.68 -17.61 15.41
C ALA A 118 18.78 -18.68 15.29
N LYS A 119 20.05 -18.30 15.48
CA LYS A 119 21.18 -19.23 15.47
C LYS A 119 21.11 -20.24 16.62
N HIS A 120 20.82 -19.77 17.84
CA HIS A 120 20.61 -20.65 19.00
C HIS A 120 19.44 -21.61 18.83
N MET A 121 18.40 -21.19 18.09
CA MET A 121 17.24 -22.04 17.76
C MET A 121 17.50 -22.97 16.58
N HIS A 122 18.67 -22.93 15.95
CA HIS A 122 19.00 -23.66 14.72
C HIS A 122 17.99 -23.41 13.59
N LEU A 123 17.55 -22.15 13.42
CA LEU A 123 16.70 -21.72 12.32
C LEU A 123 17.56 -21.19 11.17
N SER A 124 17.05 -21.30 9.94
CA SER A 124 17.74 -20.82 8.74
C SER A 124 17.29 -19.40 8.40
N VAL A 125 18.15 -18.41 8.67
CA VAL A 125 17.98 -17.06 8.13
C VAL A 125 18.78 -16.96 6.84
N VAL A 126 18.11 -16.62 5.74
CA VAL A 126 18.69 -16.63 4.39
C VAL A 126 18.76 -15.23 3.78
N GLY A 127 18.33 -14.20 4.50
CA GLY A 127 18.23 -12.89 3.91
C GLY A 127 17.63 -11.82 4.80
N VAL A 128 17.47 -10.65 4.21
CA VAL A 128 16.89 -9.46 4.83
C VAL A 128 15.77 -8.95 3.93
N SER A 129 14.69 -8.48 4.54
CA SER A 129 13.65 -7.73 3.84
C SER A 129 13.40 -6.37 4.48
N PHE A 130 12.83 -5.44 3.72
CA PHE A 130 12.32 -4.19 4.24
C PHE A 130 11.11 -3.73 3.43
N HIS A 131 10.46 -2.67 3.87
CA HIS A 131 9.42 -2.00 3.08
C HIS A 131 9.49 -0.50 3.37
N VAL A 132 9.82 0.34 2.38
CA VAL A 132 10.03 1.79 2.60
C VAL A 132 8.78 2.52 3.08
N GLY A 133 7.61 2.01 2.67
CA GLY A 133 6.28 2.56 2.98
C GLY A 133 5.50 2.71 1.69
N SER A 134 4.18 2.90 1.77
CA SER A 134 3.41 3.25 0.57
C SER A 134 3.39 4.77 0.41
N LEU A 135 3.63 5.24 -0.83
CA LEU A 135 3.76 6.65 -1.19
C LEU A 135 4.86 7.36 -0.37
N PRO A 136 6.14 6.97 -0.56
CA PRO A 136 7.26 7.68 0.04
C PRO A 136 7.33 9.13 -0.46
N GLU A 137 7.78 10.04 0.40
CA GLU A 137 7.95 11.46 0.05
C GLU A 137 9.20 11.69 -0.81
N ASP A 138 10.18 10.78 -0.75
CA ASP A 138 11.47 10.90 -1.43
C ASP A 138 12.03 9.53 -1.85
N VAL A 139 12.65 9.50 -3.03
CA VAL A 139 13.31 8.34 -3.64
C VAL A 139 14.50 7.83 -2.85
N THR A 140 15.20 8.72 -2.14
CA THR A 140 16.39 8.32 -1.37
C THR A 140 16.07 7.39 -0.20
N SER A 141 14.80 7.29 0.18
CA SER A 141 14.31 6.30 1.16
C SER A 141 14.67 4.85 0.79
N PHE A 142 14.71 4.53 -0.50
CA PHE A 142 15.13 3.22 -0.97
C PHE A 142 16.64 3.02 -0.77
N SER A 143 17.48 3.94 -1.23
CA SER A 143 18.94 3.78 -1.15
C SER A 143 19.45 3.75 0.30
N THR A 144 18.91 4.58 1.18
CA THR A 144 19.27 4.58 2.61
C THR A 144 18.82 3.29 3.31
N THR A 145 17.64 2.76 2.96
CA THR A 145 17.16 1.50 3.53
C THR A 145 17.92 0.29 2.97
N ILE A 146 18.35 0.31 1.69
CA ILE A 146 19.23 -0.72 1.11
C ILE A 146 20.58 -0.71 1.84
N CYS A 147 21.12 0.46 2.16
CA CYS A 147 22.33 0.58 2.99
C CYS A 147 22.12 -0.10 4.36
N ASP A 148 21.03 0.21 5.08
CA ASP A 148 20.71 -0.43 6.36
C ASP A 148 20.53 -1.95 6.23
N ALA A 149 19.90 -2.41 5.14
CA ALA A 149 19.75 -3.83 4.84
C ALA A 149 21.11 -4.51 4.64
N SER A 150 22.07 -3.86 3.97
CA SER A 150 23.43 -4.37 3.79
C SER A 150 24.16 -4.58 5.12
N LEU A 151 23.94 -3.69 6.10
CA LEU A 151 24.49 -3.81 7.45
C LEU A 151 23.89 -5.02 8.19
N ALA A 152 22.55 -5.20 8.12
CA ALA A 152 21.87 -6.36 8.69
C ALA A 152 22.30 -7.67 8.00
N PHE A 153 22.49 -7.64 6.69
CA PHE A 153 22.94 -8.77 5.89
C PHE A 153 24.35 -9.21 6.32
N LYS A 154 25.27 -8.25 6.46
CA LYS A 154 26.63 -8.50 6.94
C LYS A 154 26.66 -9.09 8.36
N LEU A 155 25.80 -8.60 9.25
CA LEU A 155 25.63 -9.19 10.59
C LEU A 155 25.19 -10.66 10.53
N GLY A 156 24.35 -11.03 9.56
CA GLY A 156 23.95 -12.43 9.32
C GLY A 156 25.14 -13.29 8.86
N GLU A 157 25.89 -12.82 7.86
CA GLU A 157 27.09 -13.49 7.35
C GLU A 157 28.14 -13.70 8.46
N ASP A 158 28.39 -12.67 9.29
CA ASP A 158 29.36 -12.73 10.39
C ASP A 158 28.95 -13.72 11.49
N LEU A 159 27.65 -14.04 11.60
CA LEU A 159 27.11 -15.09 12.48
C LEU A 159 27.05 -16.47 11.80
N GLY A 160 27.55 -16.57 10.57
CA GLY A 160 27.62 -17.79 9.76
C GLY A 160 26.27 -18.23 9.21
N PHE A 161 25.36 -17.30 8.92
CA PHE A 161 24.17 -17.58 8.11
C PHE A 161 24.53 -17.54 6.63
N ASP A 162 23.85 -18.38 5.84
CA ASP A 162 23.96 -18.38 4.37
C ASP A 162 22.98 -17.35 3.80
N MET A 163 23.42 -16.09 3.80
CA MET A 163 22.61 -14.96 3.38
C MET A 163 22.66 -14.84 1.85
N THR A 164 21.54 -15.13 1.19
CA THR A 164 21.45 -15.26 -0.27
C THR A 164 20.33 -14.42 -0.90
N ILE A 165 19.40 -13.88 -0.10
CA ILE A 165 18.23 -13.14 -0.60
C ILE A 165 18.16 -11.75 0.01
N LEU A 166 18.00 -10.74 -0.84
CA LEU A 166 17.55 -9.41 -0.43
C LEU A 166 16.16 -9.17 -1.01
N ASP A 167 15.22 -8.81 -0.14
CA ASP A 167 13.88 -8.39 -0.52
C ASP A 167 13.70 -6.90 -0.26
N ILE A 168 13.57 -6.13 -1.34
CA ILE A 168 13.43 -4.66 -1.26
C ILE A 168 11.98 -4.20 -1.01
N GLY A 169 11.05 -5.14 -0.86
CA GLY A 169 9.65 -4.87 -0.54
C GLY A 169 8.92 -4.08 -1.62
N GLY A 170 7.92 -3.31 -1.19
CA GLY A 170 7.11 -2.44 -2.03
C GLY A 170 7.33 -0.95 -1.77
N GLY A 171 6.40 -0.14 -2.28
CA GLY A 171 6.44 1.33 -2.17
C GLY A 171 6.60 2.06 -3.50
N PHE A 172 6.81 1.30 -4.58
CA PHE A 172 6.85 1.81 -5.95
C PHE A 172 5.54 2.54 -6.33
N PRO A 173 5.61 3.69 -7.03
CA PRO A 173 4.43 4.42 -7.48
C PRO A 173 3.64 3.59 -8.50
N GLY A 174 2.31 3.67 -8.48
CA GLY A 174 1.46 3.07 -9.52
C GLY A 174 1.06 4.04 -10.62
N VAL A 175 1.28 5.34 -10.40
CA VAL A 175 1.12 6.42 -11.38
C VAL A 175 2.24 7.41 -11.11
N ASP A 176 2.88 7.89 -12.16
CA ASP A 176 3.95 8.86 -12.03
C ASP A 176 3.43 10.24 -11.65
N THR A 177 4.25 10.95 -10.89
CA THR A 177 4.07 12.35 -10.53
C THR A 177 5.35 13.10 -10.85
N GLU A 178 5.30 14.44 -10.85
CA GLU A 178 6.47 15.27 -11.09
C GLU A 178 7.65 14.91 -10.16
N HIS A 179 7.37 14.70 -8.87
CA HIS A 179 8.38 14.41 -7.86
C HIS A 179 8.69 12.92 -7.73
N MET A 180 7.75 12.04 -8.08
CA MET A 180 7.89 10.60 -7.91
C MET A 180 7.45 9.81 -9.14
N SER A 181 8.40 9.26 -9.90
CA SER A 181 8.17 8.30 -10.99
C SER A 181 8.86 6.95 -10.72
N PHE A 182 8.37 5.89 -11.35
CA PHE A 182 8.98 4.56 -11.22
C PHE A 182 10.45 4.55 -11.67
N GLU A 183 10.79 5.21 -12.78
CA GLU A 183 12.15 5.27 -13.33
C GLU A 183 13.11 5.96 -12.36
N LYS A 184 12.66 7.02 -11.68
CA LYS A 184 13.47 7.69 -10.65
C LYS A 184 13.74 6.76 -9.46
N VAL A 185 12.75 5.99 -9.01
CA VAL A 185 12.97 4.96 -7.97
C VAL A 185 13.97 3.92 -8.47
N ALA A 186 13.74 3.37 -9.67
CA ALA A 186 14.56 2.29 -10.23
C ALA A 186 16.03 2.72 -10.38
N ALA A 187 16.29 3.95 -10.84
CA ALA A 187 17.66 4.47 -10.95
C ALA A 187 18.39 4.55 -9.60
N VAL A 188 17.69 5.02 -8.56
CA VAL A 188 18.25 5.11 -7.19
C VAL A 188 18.45 3.72 -6.58
N VAL A 189 17.48 2.82 -6.78
CA VAL A 189 17.57 1.42 -6.33
C VAL A 189 18.75 0.72 -7.01
N ASN A 190 18.85 0.78 -8.34
CA ASN A 190 19.94 0.13 -9.08
C ASN A 190 21.31 0.64 -8.62
N THR A 191 21.49 1.95 -8.48
CA THR A 191 22.75 2.53 -7.98
C THR A 191 23.09 2.03 -6.57
N ALA A 192 22.11 1.92 -5.69
CA ALA A 192 22.30 1.40 -4.35
C ALA A 192 22.62 -0.11 -4.36
N LEU A 193 21.93 -0.90 -5.19
CA LEU A 193 22.19 -2.33 -5.35
C LEU A 193 23.61 -2.57 -5.88
N ASP A 194 24.04 -1.85 -6.92
CA ASP A 194 25.41 -1.95 -7.45
C ASP A 194 26.47 -1.64 -6.38
N THR A 195 26.16 -0.72 -5.47
CA THR A 195 27.06 -0.32 -4.38
C THR A 195 27.12 -1.36 -3.24
N TYR A 196 25.95 -1.82 -2.77
CA TYR A 196 25.86 -2.59 -1.52
C TYR A 196 25.69 -4.11 -1.75
N PHE A 197 25.13 -4.48 -2.90
CA PHE A 197 24.81 -5.85 -3.32
C PHE A 197 25.24 -6.10 -4.78
N PRO A 198 26.51 -5.87 -5.15
CA PRO A 198 26.98 -6.06 -6.51
C PRO A 198 26.77 -7.51 -6.97
N GLU A 199 26.57 -7.71 -8.27
CA GLU A 199 26.29 -9.02 -8.89
C GLU A 199 27.34 -10.09 -8.51
N SER A 200 28.59 -9.70 -8.29
CA SER A 200 29.68 -10.58 -7.84
C SER A 200 29.43 -11.28 -6.50
N ARG A 201 28.49 -10.77 -5.68
CA ARG A 201 28.05 -11.44 -4.44
C ARG A 201 27.05 -12.56 -4.68
N GLY A 202 26.44 -12.65 -5.86
CA GLY A 202 25.44 -13.68 -6.18
C GLY A 202 24.16 -13.60 -5.35
N VAL A 203 23.83 -12.43 -4.79
CA VAL A 203 22.61 -12.25 -3.98
C VAL A 203 21.39 -12.17 -4.91
N HIS A 204 20.37 -12.97 -4.61
CA HIS A 204 19.10 -12.93 -5.32
C HIS A 204 18.25 -11.76 -4.80
N ILE A 205 17.98 -10.78 -5.67
CA ILE A 205 17.19 -9.60 -5.33
C ILE A 205 15.73 -9.82 -5.76
N ILE A 206 14.80 -9.68 -4.83
CA ILE A 206 13.35 -9.72 -5.08
C ILE A 206 12.67 -8.44 -4.57
N ALA A 207 11.43 -8.22 -4.99
CA ALA A 207 10.61 -7.09 -4.57
C ALA A 207 9.13 -7.51 -4.42
N GLU A 208 8.35 -6.70 -3.72
CA GLU A 208 6.91 -6.92 -3.44
C GLU A 208 6.02 -5.79 -4.00
N PRO A 209 6.05 -5.50 -5.32
CA PRO A 209 5.25 -4.42 -5.90
C PRO A 209 3.75 -4.73 -5.85
N GLY A 210 3.00 -3.95 -5.08
CA GLY A 210 1.52 -4.00 -5.07
C GLY A 210 0.90 -2.96 -5.99
N ARG A 211 0.91 -1.71 -5.52
CA ARG A 211 0.29 -0.56 -6.21
C ARG A 211 0.77 -0.40 -7.65
N TYR A 212 2.07 -0.59 -7.86
CA TYR A 212 2.71 -0.50 -9.18
C TYR A 212 1.99 -1.34 -10.25
N LEU A 213 1.60 -2.58 -9.91
CA LEU A 213 0.92 -3.48 -10.84
C LEU A 213 -0.59 -3.20 -10.93
N ALA A 214 -1.22 -2.82 -9.82
CA ALA A 214 -2.68 -2.78 -9.74
C ALA A 214 -3.30 -1.43 -10.14
N THR A 215 -2.68 -0.30 -9.82
CA THR A 215 -3.30 1.02 -9.99
C THR A 215 -3.63 1.40 -11.44
N PRO A 216 -2.72 1.26 -12.43
CA PRO A 216 -3.01 1.74 -13.78
C PRO A 216 -4.04 0.87 -14.52
N ALA A 217 -4.35 -0.33 -14.01
CA ALA A 217 -5.22 -1.30 -14.68
C ALA A 217 -6.72 -1.05 -14.50
N PHE A 218 -7.13 -0.15 -13.59
CA PHE A 218 -8.55 0.03 -13.22
C PHE A 218 -9.03 1.47 -13.40
N THR A 219 -10.21 1.62 -14.01
CA THR A 219 -10.98 2.87 -14.03
C THR A 219 -12.36 2.60 -13.43
N LEU A 220 -12.75 3.40 -12.44
CA LEU A 220 -14.06 3.27 -11.77
C LEU A 220 -15.09 4.18 -12.43
N ALA A 221 -16.17 3.58 -12.95
CA ALA A 221 -17.34 4.31 -13.43
C ALA A 221 -18.45 4.28 -12.37
N VAL A 222 -19.00 5.44 -12.05
CA VAL A 222 -20.12 5.59 -11.11
C VAL A 222 -21.25 6.40 -11.76
N SER A 223 -22.48 6.13 -11.34
CA SER A 223 -23.65 6.90 -11.77
C SER A 223 -24.00 7.94 -10.72
N VAL A 224 -24.30 9.17 -11.18
CA VAL A 224 -24.96 10.17 -10.33
C VAL A 224 -26.39 9.69 -10.08
N ILE A 225 -26.74 9.51 -8.82
CA ILE A 225 -28.07 9.06 -8.37
C ILE A 225 -28.90 10.16 -7.74
N ALA A 226 -28.26 11.26 -7.31
CA ALA A 226 -28.96 12.46 -6.88
C ALA A 226 -28.10 13.72 -7.10
N LYS A 227 -28.78 14.87 -7.23
CA LYS A 227 -28.17 16.19 -7.36
C LYS A 227 -28.86 17.17 -6.43
N ARG A 228 -28.07 18.03 -5.77
CA ARG A 228 -28.57 19.21 -5.05
C ARG A 228 -27.86 20.46 -5.56
N VAL A 229 -28.59 21.57 -5.57
CA VAL A 229 -28.05 22.90 -5.82
C VAL A 229 -28.28 23.71 -4.55
N VAL A 230 -27.21 24.25 -3.97
CA VAL A 230 -27.23 24.96 -2.69
C VAL A 230 -26.58 26.32 -2.92
N GLN A 231 -27.20 27.38 -2.41
CA GLN A 231 -26.58 28.70 -2.42
C GLN A 231 -25.58 28.77 -1.25
N GLU A 232 -24.31 29.06 -1.53
CA GLU A 232 -23.33 29.43 -0.51
C GLU A 232 -23.70 30.81 0.01
N ASN A 233 -24.50 30.85 1.09
CA ASN A 233 -24.65 31.91 2.09
C ASN A 233 -25.99 31.74 2.83
N PHE A 234 -26.04 30.84 3.81
CA PHE A 234 -26.93 31.07 4.94
C PHE A 234 -26.15 31.95 5.91
N GLU A 235 -26.20 33.28 5.74
CA GLU A 235 -26.05 34.11 6.92
C GLU A 235 -27.21 33.73 7.84
N GLU A 236 -26.91 33.15 9.01
CA GLU A 236 -27.91 33.06 10.08
C GLU A 236 -28.46 34.47 10.27
N CYS A 237 -29.74 34.66 9.97
CA CYS A 237 -30.42 35.91 10.26
C CYS A 237 -30.35 36.10 11.77
N SER A 238 -29.40 36.92 12.22
CA SER A 238 -29.15 37.25 13.62
C SER A 238 -30.29 38.13 14.12
N GLY A 239 -31.46 37.52 14.32
CA GLY A 239 -32.67 38.21 14.76
C GLY A 239 -33.97 37.40 14.73
N CYS A 240 -34.10 36.32 13.97
CA CYS A 240 -35.38 35.59 13.86
C CYS A 240 -35.36 34.22 14.58
N HIS A 241 -35.62 34.22 15.88
CA HIS A 241 -35.74 32.98 16.68
C HIS A 241 -36.98 32.11 16.36
N ALA A 242 -37.78 32.41 15.32
CA ALA A 242 -39.08 31.77 15.14
C ALA A 242 -39.55 31.50 13.68
N CYS A 243 -38.70 31.61 12.66
CA CYS A 243 -39.13 31.36 11.27
C CYS A 243 -38.61 30.01 10.79
N LEU A 244 -39.49 28.99 10.75
CA LEU A 244 -39.22 27.68 10.12
C LEU A 244 -39.55 27.66 8.62
N ASP A 245 -39.98 28.79 8.04
CA ASP A 245 -40.21 28.94 6.61
C ASP A 245 -39.53 30.20 6.06
N VAL A 246 -39.14 30.11 4.79
CA VAL A 246 -38.34 31.02 3.98
C VAL A 246 -38.59 32.50 4.30
N CYS A 247 -37.55 33.20 4.78
CA CYS A 247 -37.60 34.64 5.06
C CYS A 247 -37.62 35.42 3.75
N GLU A 248 -38.75 36.07 3.41
CA GLU A 248 -38.88 37.08 2.35
C GLU A 248 -38.23 38.41 2.76
N CYS A 249 -37.00 38.38 3.26
CA CYS A 249 -36.35 39.54 3.83
C CYS A 249 -35.17 40.05 3.01
N HIS A 250 -35.21 39.95 1.67
CA HIS A 250 -34.43 40.81 0.77
C HIS A 250 -35.12 40.91 -0.59
N GLY A 251 -35.91 41.97 -0.80
CA GLY A 251 -36.43 42.31 -2.13
C GLY A 251 -37.76 43.03 -2.05
N ALA A 252 -37.72 44.36 -2.14
CA ALA A 252 -38.90 45.18 -2.37
C ALA A 252 -39.66 44.67 -3.61
N PHE A 253 -40.90 44.24 -3.43
CA PHE A 253 -41.85 44.10 -4.52
C PHE A 253 -42.25 45.51 -4.99
N GLU A 254 -41.51 46.06 -5.95
CA GLU A 254 -42.04 47.15 -6.78
C GLU A 254 -42.89 46.54 -7.89
N SER A 255 -44.18 46.85 -7.82
CA SER A 255 -45.17 46.55 -8.83
C SER A 255 -45.01 47.44 -10.06
N VAL A 256 -44.58 46.91 -11.22
CA VAL A 256 -44.90 47.51 -12.53
C VAL A 256 -44.91 46.45 -13.65
N GLY A 257 -46.08 46.26 -14.27
CA GLY A 257 -46.27 46.28 -15.73
C GLY A 257 -45.81 45.11 -16.61
N ASP A 258 -46.80 44.63 -17.39
CA ASP A 258 -46.82 43.66 -18.50
C ASP A 258 -45.59 43.50 -19.44
N ASP A 259 -45.51 42.28 -19.97
CA ASP A 259 -44.96 41.85 -21.26
C ASP A 259 -43.48 42.09 -21.60
N VAL A 260 -42.61 41.10 -21.31
CA VAL A 260 -41.58 40.62 -22.27
C VAL A 260 -41.21 39.16 -21.94
N VAL A 261 -41.50 38.22 -22.84
CA VAL A 261 -40.89 36.88 -22.86
C VAL A 261 -39.40 37.03 -23.18
N ARG A 262 -38.54 37.06 -22.16
CA ARG A 262 -37.08 36.95 -22.33
C ARG A 262 -36.69 35.49 -22.24
N LYS A 263 -36.01 34.99 -23.28
CA LYS A 263 -35.30 33.71 -23.26
C LYS A 263 -34.30 33.73 -22.10
N GLU A 264 -34.53 32.91 -21.08
CA GLU A 264 -33.57 32.69 -20.00
C GLU A 264 -32.36 31.92 -20.55
N GLU A 265 -31.27 32.62 -20.81
CA GLU A 265 -29.96 31.97 -20.74
C GLU A 265 -29.66 31.69 -19.26
N PRO A 266 -29.15 30.50 -18.91
CA PRO A 266 -28.92 30.17 -17.51
C PRO A 266 -27.80 31.04 -16.96
N ILE A 267 -28.17 32.03 -16.14
CA ILE A 267 -27.27 32.81 -15.32
C ILE A 267 -26.50 31.82 -14.45
N ARG A 268 -25.21 31.64 -14.73
CA ARG A 268 -24.31 30.92 -13.83
C ARG A 268 -24.05 31.84 -12.65
N ASP A 269 -24.92 31.75 -11.65
CA ASP A 269 -24.66 32.36 -10.37
C ASP A 269 -23.48 31.63 -9.71
N GLU A 270 -22.35 32.34 -9.56
CA GLU A 270 -21.12 31.81 -8.96
C GLU A 270 -21.30 31.46 -7.47
N SER A 271 -22.41 31.89 -6.84
CA SER A 271 -22.76 31.52 -5.46
C SER A 271 -23.44 30.15 -5.33
N MET A 272 -23.68 29.43 -6.44
CA MET A 272 -24.41 28.15 -6.42
C MET A 272 -23.46 26.94 -6.43
N VAL A 273 -23.40 26.23 -5.31
CA VAL A 273 -22.70 24.95 -5.17
C VAL A 273 -23.57 23.79 -5.64
N ARG A 274 -22.97 22.88 -6.40
CA ARG A 274 -23.63 21.64 -6.86
C ARG A 274 -23.06 20.45 -6.11
N MET A 275 -23.94 19.70 -5.47
CA MET A 275 -23.60 18.44 -4.81
C MET A 275 -24.12 17.28 -5.63
N TYR A 276 -23.25 16.32 -5.95
CA TYR A 276 -23.59 15.09 -6.66
C TYR A 276 -23.41 13.89 -5.74
N TYR A 277 -24.43 13.04 -5.68
CA TYR A 277 -24.39 11.78 -4.95
C TYR A 277 -24.25 10.65 -5.97
N VAL A 278 -23.32 9.75 -5.74
CA VAL A 278 -23.01 8.63 -6.65
C VAL A 278 -23.34 7.29 -6.00
N ASN A 279 -23.45 6.23 -6.81
CA ASN A 279 -23.86 4.89 -6.38
C ASN A 279 -22.73 4.01 -5.77
N ASP A 280 -21.58 4.61 -5.46
CA ASP A 280 -20.48 3.98 -4.72
C ASP A 280 -19.93 5.02 -3.72
N GLY A 281 -19.16 4.59 -2.73
CA GLY A 281 -18.66 5.50 -1.70
C GLY A 281 -17.61 4.90 -0.81
N ILE A 282 -17.43 5.54 0.34
CA ILE A 282 -16.35 5.26 1.30
C ILE A 282 -16.39 3.86 1.92
N TYR A 283 -17.54 3.21 1.88
CA TYR A 283 -17.71 1.81 2.33
C TYR A 283 -17.50 0.80 1.20
N GLY A 284 -17.37 1.26 -0.05
CA GLY A 284 -17.07 0.48 -1.24
C GLY A 284 -15.70 0.85 -1.79
N SER A 285 -15.63 1.20 -3.08
CA SER A 285 -14.35 1.42 -3.77
C SER A 285 -13.56 2.63 -3.24
N PHE A 286 -14.25 3.62 -2.67
CA PHE A 286 -13.62 4.83 -2.11
C PHE A 286 -13.15 4.67 -0.66
N ASN A 287 -13.08 3.44 -0.12
CA ASN A 287 -12.47 3.20 1.19
C ASN A 287 -11.01 3.69 1.23
N ASN A 288 -10.33 3.70 0.08
CA ASN A 288 -8.97 4.21 -0.12
C ASN A 288 -8.79 5.69 0.27
N VAL A 289 -9.86 6.49 0.31
CA VAL A 289 -9.80 7.87 0.82
C VAL A 289 -9.41 7.87 2.30
N PHE A 290 -9.96 6.93 3.08
CA PHE A 290 -9.65 6.78 4.50
C PHE A 290 -8.42 5.92 4.74
N THR A 291 -8.33 4.77 4.07
CA THR A 291 -7.32 3.74 4.37
C THR A 291 -5.99 4.00 3.66
N ASP A 292 -6.02 4.70 2.52
CA ASP A 292 -4.88 4.89 1.64
C ASP A 292 -4.52 6.37 1.40
N HIS A 293 -5.26 7.30 2.01
CA HIS A 293 -5.12 8.76 1.80
C HIS A 293 -5.17 9.16 0.31
N ALA A 294 -5.99 8.43 -0.46
CA ALA A 294 -6.19 8.69 -1.87
C ALA A 294 -6.91 10.03 -2.07
N ILE A 295 -6.42 10.84 -3.00
CA ILE A 295 -7.13 11.99 -3.54
C ILE A 295 -7.69 11.54 -4.89
N VAL A 296 -9.00 11.53 -5.02
CA VAL A 296 -9.69 11.09 -6.24
C VAL A 296 -10.05 12.28 -7.11
N HIS A 297 -9.82 12.15 -8.42
CA HIS A 297 -10.11 13.18 -9.40
C HIS A 297 -11.28 12.74 -10.28
N PRO A 298 -12.49 13.28 -10.08
CA PRO A 298 -13.64 12.90 -10.89
C PRO A 298 -13.48 13.43 -12.32
N CYS A 299 -13.75 12.58 -13.31
CA CYS A 299 -13.88 12.99 -14.70
C CYS A 299 -15.28 12.60 -15.22
N VAL A 300 -15.82 13.42 -16.13
CA VAL A 300 -17.04 13.06 -16.85
C VAL A 300 -16.63 12.11 -17.96
N LEU A 301 -17.23 10.91 -17.99
CA LEU A 301 -17.11 9.97 -19.10
C LEU A 301 -17.60 10.68 -20.37
N LYS A 302 -16.69 10.86 -21.34
CA LYS A 302 -16.98 11.45 -22.64
C LYS A 302 -17.55 10.43 -23.60
#